data_AF-A0A5A7RM14-F1
#
_entry.id   AF-A0A5A7RM14-F1
#
_cell.length_a   1.000
_cell.length_b   1.000
_cell.length_c   1.000
_cell.angle_alpha   90.00
_cell.angle_beta   90.00
_cell.angle_gamma   90.00
#
_symmetry.space_group_name_H-M   'P 1'
#
loop_
_entity.id
_entity.type
_entity.pdbx_description
1 polymer ?
#
loop_
_entity_poly.entity_id
_entity_poly.type
_entity_poly.pdbx_seq_one_letter_code
_entity_poly.pdbx_strand_id
1 'polypeptide(L)' 'MKKKIAMYWGAGCGGCDVSLLGVHEKLLDLLSVVDIVFWPCAMDFKYEDLEKMED' A
#
# COMPACT_ATOMS: atom_id res chain seq x y z
N MET A 1 -5.55 -16.24 7.56
CA MET A 1 -4.75 -15.13 8.10
C MET A 1 -4.10 -14.42 6.92
N LYS A 2 -4.42 -13.15 6.67
CA LYS A 2 -3.85 -12.38 5.56
C LYS A 2 -2.46 -11.85 5.93
N LYS A 3 -1.57 -11.73 4.95
CA LYS A 3 -0.23 -11.18 5.15
C LYS A 3 -0.32 -9.65 5.23
N LYS A 4 0.36 -9.02 6.18
CA LYS A 4 0.40 -7.56 6.28
C LYS A 4 1.53 -7.02 5.39
N ILE A 5 1.26 -6.00 4.58
CA ILE A 5 2.29 -5.31 3.80
C ILE A 5 2.25 -3.79 4.03
N ALA A 6 3.43 -3.19 3.95
CA ALA A 6 3.62 -1.75 3.91
C ALA A 6 4.52 -1.40 2.72
N MET A 7 4.19 -0.34 1.99
CA MET A 7 4.93 0.14 0.82
C MET A 7 5.11 1.65 0.90
N TYR A 8 6.35 2.12 0.72
CA TYR A 8 6.70 3.54 0.75
C TYR A 8 7.66 3.88 -0.38
N TRP A 9 7.51 5.08 -0.96
CA TRP A 9 8.28 5.50 -2.13
C TRP A 9 9.74 5.83 -1.85
N GLY A 10 10.14 6.12 -0.62
CA GLY A 10 11.55 6.39 -0.28
C GLY A 10 12.17 7.44 -1.21
N ALA A 11 13.28 7.08 -1.89
CA ALA A 11 13.93 7.91 -2.92
C ALA A 11 13.51 7.55 -4.36
N GLY A 12 12.40 6.83 -4.53
CA GLY A 12 11.83 6.44 -5.82
C GLY A 12 10.82 7.44 -6.37
N CYS A 13 10.55 7.37 -7.68
CA CYS A 13 9.56 8.23 -8.35
C CYS A 13 8.10 7.76 -8.19
N GLY A 14 7.85 6.65 -7.50
CA GLY A 14 6.52 6.05 -7.34
C GLY A 14 6.00 5.26 -8.55
N GLY A 15 6.77 5.20 -9.65
CA GLY A 15 6.34 4.51 -10.87
C GLY A 15 6.09 3.01 -10.71
N CYS A 16 6.86 2.34 -9.84
CA CYS A 16 6.66 0.91 -9.54
C CYS A 16 5.29 0.66 -8.89
N ASP A 17 4.89 1.50 -7.94
CA ASP A 17 3.62 1.40 -7.24
C ASP A 17 2.43 1.68 -8.18
N VAL A 18 2.54 2.72 -9.00
CA VAL A 18 1.52 3.02 -10.02
C VAL A 18 1.42 1.88 -11.03
N SER A 19 2.54 1.27 -11.42
CA SER A 19 2.53 0.09 -12.28
C SER A 19 1.82 -1.11 -11.63
N LEU A 20 1.93 -1.28 -10.30
CA LEU A 20 1.16 -2.30 -9.58
C LEU A 20 -0.35 -2.03 -9.65
N LEU A 21 -0.78 -0.77 -9.53
CA LEU A 21 -2.21 -0.42 -9.67
C LEU A 21 -2.74 -0.69 -11.08
N GLY A 22 -1.84 -0.78 -12.07
CA GLY A 22 -2.15 -1.16 -13.45
C GLY A 22 -2.60 -2.62 -13.63
N VAL A 23 -2.59 -3.47 -12.60
CA VAL A 23 -3.16 -4.83 -12.68
C VAL A 23 -4.69 -4.86 -12.54
N HIS A 24 -5.31 -3.70 -12.29
CA HIS A 24 -6.75 -3.48 -12.24
C HIS A 24 -7.47 -4.49 -11.31
N GLU A 25 -8.44 -5.25 -11.83
CA GLU A 25 -9.28 -6.17 -11.06
C GLU A 25 -8.47 -7.27 -10.34
N LYS A 26 -7.29 -7.66 -10.86
CA LYS A 26 -6.41 -8.62 -10.18
C LYS A 26 -5.86 -8.11 -8.85
N LEU A 27 -5.97 -6.80 -8.60
CA LEU A 27 -5.65 -6.24 -7.30
C LEU A 27 -6.60 -6.78 -6.21
N LEU A 28 -7.85 -7.11 -6.56
CA LEU A 28 -8.81 -7.71 -5.64
C LEU A 28 -8.35 -9.10 -5.16
N ASP A 29 -7.74 -9.87 -6.06
CA ASP A 29 -7.15 -11.18 -5.71
C ASP A 29 -6.00 -11.00 -4.71
N LEU A 30 -5.16 -9.98 -4.90
CA LEU A 30 -4.10 -9.64 -3.94
C LEU A 30 -4.69 -9.26 -2.57
N LEU A 31 -5.71 -8.41 -2.54
CA LEU A 31 -6.40 -7.99 -1.32
C LEU A 31 -7.14 -9.13 -0.60
N SER A 32 -7.39 -10.26 -1.29
CA SER A 32 -7.96 -11.46 -0.66
C SER A 32 -6.95 -12.17 0.26
N VAL A 33 -5.65 -12.01 0.00
CA VAL A 33 -4.56 -12.68 0.74
C VAL A 33 -3.65 -11.72 1.50
N VAL A 34 -3.75 -10.42 1.23
CA VAL A 34 -2.95 -9.35 1.83
C VAL A 34 -3.83 -8.30 2.49
N ASP A 35 -3.39 -7.81 3.65
CA ASP A 35 -3.87 -6.58 4.26
C ASP A 35 -2.82 -5.48 4.08
N ILE A 36 -3.20 -4.41 3.38
CA ILE A 36 -2.35 -3.22 3.23
C ILE A 36 -2.47 -2.40 4.51
N VAL A 37 -1.38 -2.34 5.28
CA VAL A 37 -1.34 -1.53 6.51
C VAL A 37 -0.78 -0.14 6.29
N PHE A 38 -0.04 0.06 5.19
CA PHE A 38 0.44 1.37 4.78
C PHE A 38 0.81 1.36 3.29
N TRP A 39 0.17 2.19 2.45
CA TRP A 39 0.56 2.37 1.05
C TRP A 39 -0.05 3.67 0.49
N PRO A 40 0.67 4.81 0.55
CA PRO A 40 0.11 6.12 0.20
C PRO A 40 -0.24 6.29 -1.29
N CYS A 41 0.28 5.43 -2.17
CA CYS A 41 -0.09 5.42 -3.59
C CYS A 41 -1.50 4.88 -3.84
N ALA A 42 -1.92 3.89 -3.07
CA ALA A 42 -3.13 3.11 -3.32
C ALA A 42 -4.24 3.37 -2.28
N MET A 43 -3.89 3.96 -1.14
CA MET A 43 -4.76 4.17 0.02
C MET A 43 -4.60 5.61 0.52
N ASP A 44 -5.61 6.11 1.22
CA ASP A 44 -5.67 7.52 1.66
C ASP A 44 -4.90 7.80 2.97
N PHE A 45 -3.81 7.09 3.24
CA PHE A 45 -3.01 7.34 4.45
C PHE A 45 -2.42 8.75 4.44
N LYS A 46 -2.71 9.52 5.48
CA LYS A 46 -2.10 10.83 5.75
C LYS A 46 -0.94 10.69 6.73
N TYR A 47 -0.12 11.74 6.83
CA TYR A 47 0.96 11.79 7.81
C TYR A 47 0.44 11.62 9.25
N GLU A 48 -0.70 12.21 9.57
CA GLU A 48 -1.34 12.08 10.89
C GLU A 48 -1.76 10.63 11.22
N ASP A 49 -2.03 9.80 10.21
CA ASP A 49 -2.37 8.39 10.43
C ASP A 49 -1.12 7.58 10.78
N LEU A 50 0.03 7.93 10.20
CA LEU A 50 1.32 7.34 10.54
C LEU A 50 1.77 7.72 11.95
N GLU A 51 1.64 8.99 12.33
CA GLU A 51 2.06 9.50 13.65
C GLU A 51 1.29 8.86 14.82
N LYS A 52 0.10 8.30 14.56
CA LYS A 52 -0.72 7.60 15.55
C LYS A 52 -0.39 6.11 15.66
N MET A 53 0.43 5.56 14.76
CA MET A 53 0.85 4.17 14.83
C MET A 53 1.83 3.95 15.97
N GLU A 54 1.77 2.78 16.60
CA GLU A 54 2.78 2.35 17.58
C GLU A 54 4.11 2.09 16.87
N ASP A 55 5.21 2.51 17.49
CA ASP A 55 6.59 2.26 17.03
C ASP A 55 6.96 0.76 17.03
#